data_AF-A0A0K8VNI2-F1
#
_entry.id   AF-A0A0K8VNI2-F1
#
_cell.length_a   1.000
_cell.length_b   1.000
_cell.length_c   1.000
_cell.angle_alpha   90.00
_cell.angle_beta   90.00
_cell.angle_gamma   90.00
#
_symmetry.space_group_name_H-M   'P 1'
#
loop_
_entity.id
_entity.type
_entity.pdbx_description
1 polymer ?
#
loop_
_entity_poly.entity_id
_entity_poly.type
_entity_poly.pdbx_seq_one_letter_code
_entity_poly.pdbx_strand_id
1 'polypeptide(L)'
;MGRVIDHPEEYVEEHYDAHQYHGQDGLGQYVYGYRDWNQGKNEKKDESGTVSGSYKYVQPTGRDFVAKYYADRTGFHVDDNRPAYLKEPATKTPAVRKAEEEHFKLWGELAAANGNNPDPFAPEYQQQRNEPAESEYKEYVHQEPPYVPGPEETGPPQGFFYAFDYNVPLLRNKKEREELEHLRAENNNNE
;
A
#
# COMPACT_ATOMS: atom_id res chain seq x y z
N MET A 1 4.33 17.93 15.25
CA MET A 1 4.20 19.29 15.82
C MET A 1 2.76 19.73 15.62
N GLY A 2 2.03 20.00 16.70
CA GLY A 2 0.65 20.51 16.61
C GLY A 2 0.62 21.97 16.15
N ARG A 3 -0.40 22.37 15.41
CA ARG A 3 -0.67 23.78 15.09
C ARG A 3 -1.52 24.38 16.21
N VAL A 4 -1.24 25.62 16.60
CA VAL A 4 -2.09 26.39 17.52
C VAL A 4 -3.32 26.85 16.73
N ILE A 5 -4.51 26.76 17.35
CA ILE A 5 -5.75 27.25 16.75
C ILE A 5 -5.98 28.66 17.27
N ASP A 6 -5.86 29.65 16.40
CA ASP A 6 -6.04 31.07 16.75
C ASP A 6 -7.53 31.43 16.95
N HIS A 7 -8.43 30.75 16.22
CA HIS A 7 -9.87 30.97 16.19
C HIS A 7 -10.65 29.70 16.59
N PRO A 8 -10.66 29.31 17.87
CA PRO A 8 -11.32 28.08 18.33
C PRO A 8 -12.84 28.09 18.08
N GLU A 9 -13.46 29.26 17.97
CA GLU A 9 -14.87 29.45 17.65
C GLU A 9 -15.25 28.92 16.26
N GLU A 10 -14.30 28.80 15.33
CA GLU A 10 -14.51 28.25 14.00
C GLU A 10 -14.49 26.71 13.99
N TYR A 11 -14.11 26.09 15.10
CA TYR A 11 -14.03 24.64 15.22
C TYR A 11 -15.22 24.09 15.99
N VAL A 12 -15.55 22.84 15.71
CA VAL A 12 -16.51 22.04 16.46
C VAL A 12 -15.86 20.70 16.78
N GLU A 13 -16.05 20.22 18.01
CA GLU A 13 -15.68 18.87 18.41
C GLU A 13 -16.82 17.94 18.03
N GLU A 14 -16.53 17.02 17.12
CA GLU A 14 -17.47 16.00 16.66
C GLU A 14 -17.03 14.64 17.19
N HIS A 15 -18.00 13.82 17.56
CA HIS A 15 -17.78 12.51 18.13
C HIS A 15 -18.25 11.47 17.12
N TYR A 16 -17.33 10.63 16.67
CA TYR A 16 -17.61 9.58 15.69
C TYR A 16 -17.46 8.20 16.31
N ASP A 17 -18.49 7.36 16.12
CA ASP A 17 -18.43 5.96 16.52
C ASP A 17 -17.65 5.14 15.49
N ALA A 18 -16.37 4.93 15.78
CA ALA A 18 -15.52 4.02 15.02
C ALA A 18 -15.73 2.58 15.49
N HIS A 19 -15.58 1.65 14.55
CA HIS A 19 -15.74 0.22 14.82
C HIS A 19 -14.60 -0.55 14.16
N GLN A 20 -14.03 -1.51 14.88
CA GLN A 20 -13.02 -2.42 14.35
C GLN A 20 -13.33 -3.85 14.79
N TYR A 21 -13.09 -4.81 13.90
CA TYR A 21 -13.20 -6.23 14.18
C TYR A 21 -12.04 -7.01 13.57
N HIS A 22 -11.69 -8.11 14.21
CA HIS A 22 -10.79 -9.11 13.68
C HIS A 22 -11.18 -10.48 14.19
N GLY A 23 -11.24 -11.45 13.29
CA GLY A 23 -11.36 -12.85 13.64
C GLY A 23 -10.44 -13.70 12.79
N GLN A 24 -9.86 -14.73 13.38
CA GLN A 24 -9.03 -15.69 12.70
C GLN A 24 -9.40 -17.09 13.20
N ASP A 25 -9.46 -18.07 12.30
CA ASP A 25 -9.66 -19.46 12.70
C ASP A 25 -8.32 -20.19 12.95
N GLY A 26 -8.40 -21.41 13.44
CA GLY A 26 -7.22 -22.23 13.69
C GLY A 26 -6.48 -22.72 12.44
N LEU A 27 -7.03 -22.48 11.25
CA LEU A 27 -6.49 -22.94 9.97
C LEU A 27 -5.84 -21.80 9.17
N GLY A 28 -5.91 -20.56 9.67
CA GLY A 28 -5.28 -19.39 9.07
C GLY A 28 -6.16 -18.59 8.10
N GLN A 29 -7.47 -18.86 8.06
CA GLN A 29 -8.46 -17.96 7.46
C GLN A 29 -8.75 -16.84 8.45
N TYR A 30 -8.99 -15.63 7.94
CA TYR A 30 -9.30 -14.48 8.79
C TYR A 30 -10.31 -13.55 8.14
N VAL A 31 -10.89 -12.71 8.96
CA VAL A 31 -11.76 -11.60 8.59
C VAL A 31 -11.40 -10.40 9.45
N TYR A 32 -11.16 -9.27 8.82
CA TYR A 32 -10.74 -8.03 9.46
C TYR A 32 -11.44 -6.84 8.83
N GLY A 33 -11.71 -5.82 9.62
CA GLY A 33 -12.20 -4.56 9.08
C GLY A 33 -12.26 -3.46 10.12
N TYR A 34 -12.36 -2.25 9.61
CA TYR A 34 -12.64 -1.06 10.40
C TYR A 34 -13.52 -0.10 9.61
N ARG A 35 -14.25 0.75 10.34
CA ARG A 35 -14.95 1.91 9.81
C ARG A 35 -14.71 3.10 10.73
N ASP A 36 -14.52 4.23 10.11
CA ASP A 36 -14.35 5.55 10.70
C ASP A 36 -15.24 6.54 9.91
N TRP A 37 -15.23 7.81 10.28
CA TRP A 37 -16.15 8.82 9.74
C TRP A 37 -16.02 9.04 8.22
N ASN A 38 -14.80 8.99 7.69
CA ASN A 38 -14.51 9.23 6.27
C ASN A 38 -13.88 8.06 5.55
N GLN A 39 -13.62 6.95 6.24
CA GLN A 39 -12.85 5.84 5.68
C GLN A 39 -13.27 4.51 6.29
N GLY A 40 -13.04 3.44 5.54
CA GLY A 40 -13.29 2.10 6.03
C GLY A 40 -12.62 1.06 5.16
N LYS A 41 -12.40 -0.10 5.76
CA LYS A 41 -11.79 -1.26 5.13
C LYS A 41 -12.49 -2.53 5.60
N ASN A 42 -12.67 -3.48 4.69
CA ASN A 42 -12.94 -4.87 5.02
C ASN A 42 -11.97 -5.76 4.23
N GLU A 43 -11.56 -6.87 4.84
CA GLU A 43 -10.64 -7.83 4.25
C GLU A 43 -10.94 -9.22 4.83
N LYS A 44 -10.78 -10.25 4.00
CA LYS A 44 -10.85 -11.64 4.41
C LYS A 44 -9.84 -12.48 3.66
N LYS A 45 -9.40 -13.56 4.29
CA LYS A 45 -8.59 -14.61 3.67
C LYS A 45 -9.36 -15.92 3.69
N ASP A 46 -9.46 -16.55 2.53
CA ASP A 46 -10.12 -17.84 2.38
C ASP A 46 -9.17 -19.03 2.66
N GLU A 47 -9.72 -20.24 2.64
CA GLU A 47 -8.99 -21.50 2.82
C GLU A 47 -7.89 -21.72 1.77
N SER A 48 -8.07 -21.18 0.56
CA SER A 48 -7.09 -21.27 -0.53
C SER A 48 -5.88 -20.35 -0.32
N GLY A 49 -5.96 -19.46 0.66
CA GLY A 49 -4.97 -18.43 0.92
C GLY A 49 -5.20 -17.14 0.13
N THR A 50 -6.29 -17.06 -0.65
CA THR A 50 -6.64 -15.86 -1.41
C THR A 50 -7.16 -14.80 -0.44
N VAL A 51 -6.56 -13.62 -0.49
CA VAL A 51 -6.99 -12.46 0.30
C VAL A 51 -7.88 -11.59 -0.58
N SER A 52 -9.03 -11.17 -0.09
CA SER A 52 -9.92 -10.24 -0.81
C SER A 52 -10.42 -9.18 0.14
N GLY A 53 -10.57 -7.96 -0.36
CA GLY A 53 -11.05 -6.86 0.45
C GLY A 53 -11.47 -5.66 -0.35
N SER A 54 -11.96 -4.66 0.36
CA SER A 54 -12.26 -3.35 -0.19
C SER A 54 -11.91 -2.28 0.82
N TYR A 55 -11.43 -1.15 0.32
CA TYR A 55 -11.28 0.06 1.12
C TYR A 55 -11.96 1.23 0.43
N LYS A 56 -12.46 2.15 1.24
CA LYS A 56 -13.17 3.35 0.81
C LYS A 56 -12.68 4.52 1.64
N TYR A 57 -12.52 5.69 1.01
CA TYR A 57 -12.35 6.94 1.72
C TYR A 57 -12.99 8.11 0.98
N VAL A 58 -13.32 9.18 1.68
CA VAL A 58 -13.83 10.44 1.09
C VAL A 58 -12.64 11.29 0.65
N GLN A 59 -12.56 11.64 -0.63
CA GLN A 59 -11.53 12.52 -1.17
C GLN A 59 -11.79 13.98 -0.77
N PRO A 60 -10.76 14.85 -0.76
CA PRO A 60 -10.95 16.30 -0.56
C PRO A 60 -11.88 16.94 -1.60
N THR A 61 -12.01 16.34 -2.78
CA THR A 61 -12.95 16.75 -3.84
C THR A 61 -14.40 16.41 -3.52
N GLY A 62 -14.68 15.75 -2.41
CA GLY A 62 -16.02 15.25 -2.04
C GLY A 62 -16.42 13.94 -2.73
N ARG A 63 -15.60 13.40 -3.63
CA ARG A 63 -15.87 12.08 -4.24
C ARG A 63 -15.47 10.94 -3.32
N ASP A 64 -16.30 9.91 -3.29
CA ASP A 64 -15.93 8.67 -2.62
C ASP A 64 -14.91 7.91 -3.48
N PHE A 65 -13.72 7.67 -2.96
CA PHE A 65 -12.79 6.72 -3.54
C PHE A 65 -13.15 5.30 -3.07
N VAL A 66 -13.24 4.35 -3.99
CA VAL A 66 -13.46 2.94 -3.67
C VAL A 66 -12.47 2.10 -4.45
N ALA A 67 -11.81 1.17 -3.76
CA ALA A 67 -11.00 0.15 -4.39
C ALA A 67 -11.33 -1.22 -3.81
N LYS A 68 -11.53 -2.18 -4.71
CA LYS A 68 -11.63 -3.61 -4.44
C LYS A 68 -10.32 -4.25 -4.83
N TYR A 69 -9.85 -5.20 -4.04
CA TYR A 69 -8.60 -5.88 -4.33
C TYR A 69 -8.69 -7.35 -3.95
N TYR A 70 -7.86 -8.13 -4.63
CA TYR A 70 -7.64 -9.53 -4.28
C TYR A 70 -6.18 -9.92 -4.54
N ALA A 71 -5.67 -10.79 -3.68
CA ALA A 71 -4.34 -11.39 -3.79
C ALA A 71 -4.53 -12.89 -3.97
N ASP A 72 -4.16 -13.41 -5.14
CA ASP A 72 -4.22 -14.83 -5.47
C ASP A 72 -2.83 -15.36 -5.88
N ARG A 73 -2.78 -16.57 -6.46
CA ARG A 73 -1.54 -17.18 -6.94
C ARG A 73 -0.87 -16.43 -8.09
N THR A 74 -1.61 -15.58 -8.80
CA THR A 74 -1.14 -14.82 -9.96
C THR A 74 -0.63 -13.42 -9.57
N GLY A 75 -0.91 -12.99 -8.34
CA GLY A 75 -0.38 -11.76 -7.76
C GLY A 75 -1.45 -10.95 -7.06
N PHE A 76 -1.18 -9.65 -6.95
CA PHE A 76 -2.08 -8.68 -6.35
C PHE A 76 -2.80 -7.88 -7.42
N HIS A 77 -4.12 -7.84 -7.34
CA HIS A 77 -5.01 -7.18 -8.29
C HIS A 77 -5.85 -6.14 -7.57
N VAL A 78 -6.01 -4.97 -8.19
CA VAL A 78 -6.79 -3.85 -7.67
C VAL A 78 -7.68 -3.31 -8.77
N ASP A 79 -8.96 -3.16 -8.43
CA ASP A 79 -9.97 -2.49 -9.24
C ASP A 79 -10.46 -1.28 -8.44
N ASP A 80 -10.21 -0.08 -8.96
CA ASP A 80 -10.57 1.18 -8.30
C ASP A 80 -11.37 2.10 -9.21
N ASN A 81 -12.08 3.06 -8.61
CA ASN A 81 -12.97 3.96 -9.34
C ASN A 81 -12.26 5.20 -9.91
N ARG A 82 -10.93 5.20 -10.05
CA ARG A 82 -10.22 6.31 -10.70
C ARG A 82 -10.33 6.19 -12.21
N PRO A 83 -10.30 7.33 -12.93
CA PRO A 83 -10.15 7.31 -14.37
C PRO A 83 -8.88 6.55 -14.75
N ALA A 84 -9.01 5.58 -15.65
CA ALA A 84 -7.88 4.81 -16.16
C ALA A 84 -6.88 5.77 -16.83
N TYR A 85 -5.76 6.05 -16.16
CA TYR A 85 -4.67 6.79 -16.77
C TYR A 85 -3.87 5.82 -17.65
N LEU A 86 -4.31 5.67 -18.91
CA LEU A 86 -3.55 4.97 -19.92
C LEU A 86 -2.26 5.74 -20.16
N LYS A 87 -1.16 5.26 -19.57
CA LYS A 87 0.17 5.76 -19.91
C LYS A 87 0.39 5.44 -21.38
N GLU A 88 0.46 6.47 -22.22
CA GLU A 88 0.92 6.27 -23.59
C GLU A 88 2.30 5.59 -23.54
N PRO A 89 2.56 4.57 -24.36
CA PRO A 89 3.88 3.95 -24.41
C PRO A 89 4.90 5.05 -24.72
N ALA A 90 6.04 5.03 -24.02
CA ALA A 90 7.07 6.02 -24.22
C ALA A 90 7.45 6.06 -25.71
N THR A 91 7.15 7.18 -26.37
CA THR A 91 7.48 7.34 -27.78
C THR A 91 8.98 7.57 -27.90
N LYS A 92 9.67 6.67 -28.62
CA LYS A 92 11.12 6.78 -28.84
C LYS A 92 11.42 8.11 -29.54
N THR A 93 12.22 8.96 -28.90
CA THR A 93 12.69 10.19 -29.54
C THR A 93 13.59 9.85 -30.74
N PRO A 94 13.72 10.74 -31.74
CA PRO A 94 14.56 10.48 -32.91
C PRO A 94 16.02 10.15 -32.56
N ALA A 95 16.56 10.73 -31.49
CA ALA A 95 17.90 10.45 -31.00
C ALA A 95 18.04 9.02 -30.46
N VAL A 96 17.05 8.53 -29.70
CA VAL A 96 17.03 7.17 -29.16
C VAL A 96 16.97 6.14 -30.28
N ARG A 97 16.13 6.39 -31.30
CA ARG A 97 16.06 5.52 -32.49
C ARG A 97 17.38 5.48 -33.27
N LYS A 98 18.02 6.63 -33.46
CA LYS A 98 19.33 6.68 -34.15
C LYS A 98 20.42 5.95 -33.35
N ALA A 99 20.45 6.13 -32.03
CA ALA A 99 21.39 5.42 -31.17
C ALA A 99 21.16 3.91 -31.18
N GLU A 100 19.91 3.46 -31.25
CA GLU A 100 19.55 2.04 -31.36
C GLU A 100 19.97 1.44 -32.71
N GLU A 101 19.79 2.17 -33.82
CA GLU A 101 20.28 1.78 -35.15
C GLU A 101 21.81 1.67 -35.19
N GLU A 102 22.51 2.67 -34.65
CA GLU A 102 23.97 2.67 -34.56
C GLU A 102 24.46 1.51 -33.68
N HIS A 103 23.82 1.29 -32.54
CA HIS A 103 24.13 0.17 -31.65
C HIS A 103 23.90 -1.18 -32.33
N PHE A 104 22.77 -1.39 -33.00
CA PHE A 104 22.47 -2.65 -33.69
C PHE A 104 23.45 -2.92 -34.83
N LYS A 105 23.84 -1.88 -35.57
CA LYS A 105 24.83 -1.99 -36.63
C LYS A 105 26.20 -2.38 -36.07
N LEU A 106 26.66 -1.65 -35.04
CA LEU A 106 27.95 -1.90 -34.40
C LEU A 106 27.99 -3.28 -33.74
N TRP A 107 26.89 -3.69 -33.11
CA TRP A 107 26.74 -5.01 -32.51
C TRP A 107 26.78 -6.12 -33.56
N GLY A 108 26.11 -5.95 -34.71
CA GLY A 108 26.17 -6.91 -35.81
C GLY A 108 27.56 -7.04 -36.42
N GLU A 109 28.28 -5.93 -36.58
CA GLU A 109 29.67 -5.91 -37.05
C GLU A 109 30.60 -6.60 -36.04
N LEU A 110 30.45 -6.32 -34.75
CA LEU A 110 31.21 -6.98 -33.67
C LEU A 110 30.87 -8.46 -33.54
N ALA A 111 29.60 -8.86 -33.67
CA ALA A 111 29.19 -10.25 -33.60
C ALA A 111 29.68 -11.07 -34.81
N ALA A 112 29.72 -10.46 -36.00
CA ALA A 112 30.30 -11.08 -37.19
C ALA A 112 31.84 -11.22 -37.10
N ALA A 113 32.50 -10.28 -36.42
CA ALA A 113 33.94 -10.32 -36.19
C ALA A 113 34.35 -11.25 -35.03
N ASN A 114 33.55 -11.30 -33.95
CA ASN A 114 33.78 -12.15 -32.79
C ASN A 114 33.17 -13.53 -33.00
N GLY A 115 33.87 -14.39 -33.75
CA GLY A 115 33.59 -15.83 -33.80
C GLY A 115 33.97 -16.60 -32.52
N ASN A 116 34.54 -15.93 -31.51
CA ASN A 116 34.84 -16.50 -30.19
C ASN A 116 34.44 -15.49 -29.11
N ASN A 117 33.49 -15.90 -28.26
CA ASN A 117 33.02 -15.09 -27.14
C ASN A 117 34.02 -15.22 -25.97
N PRO A 118 34.63 -14.13 -25.47
CA PRO A 118 35.51 -14.21 -24.30
C PRO A 118 34.74 -14.66 -23.06
N ASP A 119 35.36 -15.49 -22.23
CA ASP A 119 34.76 -16.03 -21.01
C ASP A 119 34.47 -14.89 -20.00
N PRO A 120 33.19 -14.64 -19.63
CA PRO A 120 32.82 -13.61 -18.68
C PRO A 120 33.36 -13.85 -17.25
N PHE A 121 33.96 -15.01 -16.97
CA PHE A 121 34.62 -15.33 -15.71
C PHE A 121 36.15 -15.20 -15.73
N ALA A 122 36.75 -14.65 -16.81
CA ALA A 122 38.19 -14.46 -16.86
C ALA A 122 38.69 -13.57 -15.70
N PRO A 123 39.76 -13.97 -14.98
CA PRO A 123 40.21 -13.34 -13.74
C PRO A 123 40.64 -11.87 -13.92
N GLU A 124 40.93 -11.45 -15.14
CA GLU A 124 41.30 -10.09 -15.53
C GLU A 124 40.15 -9.07 -15.37
N TYR A 125 38.89 -9.53 -15.34
CA TYR A 125 37.70 -8.66 -15.19
C TYR A 125 37.18 -8.54 -13.75
N GLN A 126 37.81 -9.21 -12.76
CA GLN A 126 37.33 -9.18 -11.37
C GLN A 126 37.86 -8.01 -10.52
N GLN A 127 38.62 -7.08 -11.09
CA GLN A 127 39.19 -5.96 -10.34
C GLN A 127 38.34 -4.69 -10.38
N GLN A 128 37.22 -4.72 -9.65
CA GLN A 128 36.76 -3.60 -8.79
C GLN A 128 35.41 -3.98 -8.19
N ARG A 129 35.45 -4.77 -7.13
CA ARG A 129 34.33 -4.87 -6.21
C ARG A 129 34.42 -3.65 -5.30
N ASN A 130 33.57 -2.65 -5.54
CA ASN A 130 33.33 -1.62 -4.52
C ASN A 130 32.73 -2.34 -3.30
N GLU A 131 33.47 -2.35 -2.20
CA GLU A 131 32.93 -2.74 -0.92
C GLU A 131 31.91 -1.68 -0.49
N PRO A 132 30.64 -2.05 -0.21
CA PRO A 132 29.69 -1.10 0.33
C PRO A 132 30.18 -0.64 1.69
N ALA A 133 30.19 0.69 1.92
CA ALA A 133 30.50 1.25 3.22
C ALA A 133 29.52 0.70 4.26
N GLU A 134 30.10 0.23 5.37
CA GLU A 134 29.41 -0.37 6.50
C GLU A 134 28.31 0.58 7.02
N SER A 135 27.05 0.15 6.88
CA SER A 135 25.92 0.90 7.44
C SER A 135 25.93 0.73 8.96
N GLU A 136 26.09 1.84 9.68
CA GLU A 136 26.01 1.90 11.13
C GLU A 136 24.63 1.39 11.60
N TYR A 137 24.60 0.19 12.16
CA TYR A 137 23.41 -0.45 12.71
C TYR A 137 23.07 0.20 14.06
N LYS A 138 21.95 0.92 14.12
CA LYS A 138 21.35 1.31 15.40
C LYS A 138 20.48 0.18 15.90
N GLU A 139 20.96 -0.53 16.91
CA GLU A 139 20.23 -1.57 17.62
C GLU A 139 19.03 -0.94 18.35
N TYR A 140 17.82 -1.12 17.79
CA TYR A 140 16.59 -0.81 18.49
C TYR A 140 16.30 -1.93 19.49
N VAL A 141 16.57 -1.69 20.77
CA VAL A 141 16.20 -2.61 21.85
C VAL A 141 14.71 -2.45 22.14
N HIS A 142 13.89 -3.33 21.56
CA HIS A 142 12.49 -3.49 21.97
C HIS A 142 12.46 -4.22 23.33
N GLN A 143 12.04 -3.52 24.39
CA GLN A 143 11.86 -4.13 25.71
C GLN A 143 10.46 -4.74 25.76
N GLU A 144 10.37 -6.03 25.43
CA GLU A 144 9.15 -6.79 25.69
C GLU A 144 9.02 -7.04 27.20
N PRO A 145 7.81 -6.87 27.79
CA PRO A 145 7.58 -7.34 29.15
C PRO A 145 7.86 -8.85 29.22
N PRO A 146 8.39 -9.35 30.35
CA PRO A 146 8.72 -10.77 30.49
C PRO A 146 7.49 -11.64 30.23
N TYR A 147 7.59 -12.51 29.23
CA TYR A 147 6.57 -13.50 28.91
C TYR A 147 6.32 -14.40 30.12
N VAL A 148 5.10 -14.35 30.66
CA VAL A 148 4.63 -15.31 31.66
C VAL A 148 3.88 -16.40 30.89
N PRO A 149 4.42 -17.63 30.79
CA PRO A 149 3.73 -18.71 30.10
C PRO A 149 2.43 -19.00 30.86
N GLY A 150 1.29 -18.84 30.17
CA GLY A 150 0.04 -19.44 30.61
C GLY A 150 0.13 -20.98 30.53
N PRO A 151 -0.85 -21.71 31.06
CA PRO A 151 -0.94 -23.15 30.80
C PRO A 151 -0.89 -23.40 29.28
N GLU A 152 -0.10 -24.38 28.83
CA GLU A 152 -0.09 -24.78 27.43
C GLU A 152 -1.50 -25.25 27.02
N GLU A 153 -2.10 -24.52 26.08
CA GLU A 153 -3.39 -24.90 25.50
C GLU A 153 -3.20 -26.16 24.66
N THR A 154 -3.46 -27.31 25.26
CA THR A 154 -3.42 -28.63 24.61
C THR A 154 -4.77 -28.91 23.98
N GLY A 155 -4.99 -28.39 22.78
CA GLY A 155 -6.23 -28.56 22.02
C GLY A 155 -6.02 -28.36 20.51
N PRO A 156 -7.03 -28.65 19.67
CA PRO A 156 -7.01 -28.24 18.26
C PRO A 156 -6.81 -26.72 18.17
N PRO A 157 -6.16 -26.20 17.11
CA PRO A 157 -5.92 -24.77 16.98
C PRO A 157 -7.27 -24.04 17.03
N GLN A 158 -7.42 -23.18 18.04
CA GLN A 158 -8.64 -22.46 18.29
C GLN A 158 -8.54 -21.08 17.66
N GLY A 159 -9.60 -20.68 16.95
CA GLY A 159 -9.70 -19.32 16.44
C GLY A 159 -9.97 -18.30 17.54
N PHE A 160 -9.79 -17.03 17.22
CA PHE A 160 -10.19 -15.91 18.07
C PHE A 160 -11.07 -14.93 17.27
N PHE A 161 -11.89 -14.19 17.99
CA PHE A 161 -12.65 -13.08 17.43
C PHE A 161 -12.77 -11.98 18.48
N TYR A 162 -12.51 -10.74 18.07
CA TYR A 162 -12.80 -9.55 18.86
C TYR A 162 -13.35 -8.45 17.97
N ALA A 163 -14.20 -7.62 18.56
CA ALA A 163 -14.69 -6.39 17.96
C ALA A 163 -14.84 -5.34 19.05
N PHE A 164 -14.60 -4.09 18.70
CA PHE A 164 -14.74 -2.97 19.62
C PHE A 164 -15.24 -1.73 18.90
N ASP A 165 -16.17 -1.05 19.57
CA ASP A 165 -16.62 0.29 19.23
C ASP A 165 -15.89 1.29 20.12
N TYR A 166 -15.43 2.38 19.53
CA TYR A 166 -14.74 3.44 20.26
C TYR A 166 -15.09 4.80 19.69
N ASN A 167 -15.28 5.76 20.57
CA ASN A 167 -15.55 7.13 20.19
C ASN A 167 -14.25 7.84 19.78
N VAL A 168 -14.28 8.48 18.61
CA VAL A 168 -13.19 9.28 18.06
C VAL A 168 -13.60 10.76 18.09
N PRO A 169 -13.07 11.57 19.02
CA PRO A 169 -13.27 13.02 19.01
C PRO A 169 -12.42 13.64 17.88
N LEU A 170 -13.05 14.44 17.03
CA LEU A 170 -12.41 15.15 15.93
C LEU A 170 -12.71 16.64 16.03
N LEU A 171 -11.66 17.46 16.13
CA LEU A 171 -11.78 18.91 15.99
C LEU A 171 -11.81 19.26 14.51
N ARG A 172 -12.93 19.83 14.06
CA ARG A 172 -13.15 20.14 12.66
C ARG A 172 -13.54 21.60 12.45
N ASN A 173 -12.96 22.24 11.45
CA ASN A 173 -13.36 23.60 11.06
C ASN A 173 -14.76 23.55 10.43
N LYS A 174 -15.66 24.41 10.89
CA LYS A 174 -17.06 24.47 10.46
C LYS A 174 -17.19 24.75 8.95
N LYS A 175 -16.38 25.66 8.42
CA LYS A 175 -16.40 26.04 7.01
C LYS A 175 -15.92 24.91 6.11
N GLU A 176 -14.79 24.28 6.46
CA GLU A 176 -14.26 23.12 5.70
C GLU A 176 -15.24 21.94 5.72
N ARG A 177 -15.97 21.77 6.82
CA ARG A 177 -17.03 20.75 6.91
C ARG A 177 -18.17 21.04 5.94
N GLU A 178 -18.71 22.25 5.96
CA GLU A 178 -19.80 22.68 5.06
C GLU A 178 -19.38 22.57 3.58
N GLU A 179 -18.15 22.99 3.26
CA GLU A 179 -17.58 22.84 1.91
C GLU A 179 -17.49 21.37 1.50
N LEU A 180 -17.01 20.47 2.37
CA LEU A 180 -16.98 19.04 2.05
C LEU A 180 -18.39 18.47 1.87
N GLU A 181 -19.35 18.82 2.72
CA GLU A 181 -20.74 18.36 2.58
C GLU A 181 -21.35 18.82 1.24
N HIS A 182 -21.11 20.06 0.84
CA HIS A 182 -21.52 20.59 -0.46
C HIS A 182 -20.86 19.83 -1.61
N LEU A 183 -19.53 19.67 -1.58
CA LEU A 183 -18.78 18.93 -2.60
C LEU A 183 -19.25 17.48 -2.73
N ARG A 184 -19.58 16.82 -1.61
CA ARG A 184 -20.14 15.47 -1.60
C ARG A 184 -21.52 15.43 -2.25
N ALA A 185 -22.39 16.40 -1.94
CA ALA A 185 -23.71 16.50 -2.54
C ALA A 185 -23.66 16.75 -4.05
N GLU A 186 -22.68 17.49 -4.54
CA GLU A 186 -22.51 17.74 -5.97
C GLU A 186 -21.87 16.56 -6.72
N ASN A 187 -20.84 15.96 -6.14
CA ASN A 187 -20.00 15.01 -6.86
C ASN A 187 -20.48 13.55 -6.76
N ASN A 188 -21.16 13.16 -5.67
CA ASN A 188 -21.67 11.79 -5.53
C ASN A 188 -23.09 11.61 -6.09
N ASN A 189 -23.82 12.69 -6.40
CA ASN A 189 -25.16 12.62 -7.03
C ASN A 189 -25.13 12.62 -8.57
N ASN A 190 -23.95 12.77 -9.18
CA ASN A 190 -23.75 12.84 -10.63
C ASN A 190 -23.22 11.52 -11.24
N GLU A 191 -23.39 10.38 -10.55
CA GLU A 191 -23.11 9.02 -11.05
C GLU A 191 -24.37 8.30 -11.53
#